data_AF-A0A4S8Q6Q7-F1
#
_entry.id   AF-A0A4S8Q6Q7-F1
#
_cell.length_a   1.000
_cell.length_b   1.000
_cell.length_c   1.000
_cell.angle_alpha   90.00
_cell.angle_beta   90.00
_cell.angle_gamma   90.00
#
_symmetry.space_group_name_H-M   'P 1'
#
loop_
_entity.id
_entity.type
_entity.pdbx_description
1 polymer ?
#
loop_
_entity_poly.entity_id
_entity_poly.type
_entity_poly.pdbx_seq_one_letter_code
_entity_poly.pdbx_strand_id
1 'polypeptide(L)'
;MNTQTSPSPQFYLTAPAPCPYLAGEMERKVFTHLVGPRATEMNDLLTQGGFRRSQNIAYRPACESCRACVSVRVLVNEFEMSRSFKRIEATNRDVVSTVFPAQPSTEQFSLFRHYLDHRHQNGGMSDMSALDYAIMVEDSHVQTRVIEYRLRTPGDGITAQPRGELIAVALSDLMSDGLSMVYSFYNPEMEKRSLGTMMVLDHIRRAKALGLPHVYLGYWVQGSKKMGYKTRFQPQEHLMSQGWARFTVDAEG
;
A
#
# COMPACT_ATOMS: atom_id res chain seq x y z
N MET A 1 -28.76 -3.49 21.97
CA MET A 1 -27.85 -4.35 21.17
C MET A 1 -26.47 -4.26 21.81
N ASN A 2 -25.95 -5.39 22.29
CA ASN A 2 -24.80 -5.46 23.19
C ASN A 2 -23.50 -4.98 22.52
N THR A 3 -23.07 -3.76 22.83
CA THR A 3 -21.71 -3.28 22.62
C THR A 3 -20.80 -3.78 23.75
N GLN A 4 -20.55 -5.09 23.79
CA GLN A 4 -19.45 -5.62 24.58
C GLN A 4 -18.16 -5.49 23.76
N THR A 5 -17.40 -4.44 24.05
CA THR A 5 -15.98 -4.33 23.68
C THR A 5 -15.22 -5.45 24.37
N SER A 6 -15.09 -6.60 23.71
CA SER A 6 -14.15 -7.63 24.12
C SER A 6 -12.73 -7.03 24.19
N PRO A 7 -11.95 -7.27 25.25
CA PRO A 7 -10.62 -6.67 25.42
C PRO A 7 -9.57 -7.21 24.42
N SER A 8 -9.84 -8.34 23.77
CA SER A 8 -9.01 -8.96 22.74
C SER A 8 -9.70 -8.94 21.37
N PRO A 9 -8.97 -8.68 20.28
CA PRO A 9 -9.54 -8.71 18.93
C PRO A 9 -10.07 -10.12 18.60
N GLN A 10 -11.28 -10.18 18.05
CA GLN A 10 -11.84 -11.44 17.52
C GLN A 10 -11.30 -11.65 16.10
N PHE A 11 -10.81 -12.85 15.83
CA PHE A 11 -10.33 -13.22 14.50
C PHE A 11 -11.32 -14.15 13.83
N TYR A 12 -11.57 -13.87 12.55
CA TYR A 12 -12.44 -14.65 11.67
C TYR A 12 -11.62 -15.22 10.53
N LEU A 13 -12.08 -16.31 9.93
CA LEU A 13 -11.41 -16.99 8.83
C LEU A 13 -12.36 -17.09 7.64
N THR A 14 -11.92 -16.65 6.46
CA THR A 14 -12.73 -16.74 5.25
C THR A 14 -12.88 -18.19 4.78
N ALA A 15 -13.95 -18.44 4.02
CA ALA A 15 -14.03 -19.63 3.18
C ALA A 15 -12.88 -19.66 2.16
N PRO A 16 -12.43 -20.84 1.71
CA PRO A 16 -11.47 -20.96 0.62
C PRO A 16 -11.99 -20.34 -0.69
N ALA A 17 -11.13 -19.60 -1.38
CA ALA A 17 -11.39 -19.05 -2.71
C ALA A 17 -10.15 -19.23 -3.61
N PRO A 18 -10.27 -19.17 -4.95
CA PRO A 18 -9.11 -19.23 -5.83
C PRO A 18 -8.08 -18.13 -5.52
N CYS A 19 -6.79 -18.49 -5.47
CA CYS A 19 -5.73 -17.52 -5.19
C CYS A 19 -5.60 -16.50 -6.34
N PRO A 20 -5.60 -15.19 -6.07
CA PRO A 20 -5.48 -14.16 -7.10
C PRO A 20 -4.04 -14.00 -7.64
N TYR A 21 -3.05 -14.63 -7.00
CA TYR A 21 -1.63 -14.48 -7.33
C TYR A 21 -1.00 -15.70 -8.00
N LEU A 22 -1.40 -16.91 -7.59
CA LEU A 22 -0.82 -18.17 -8.04
C LEU A 22 -1.93 -19.07 -8.60
N ALA A 23 -1.82 -19.41 -9.88
CA ALA A 23 -2.80 -20.27 -10.54
C ALA A 23 -2.78 -21.69 -9.93
N GLY A 24 -3.97 -22.25 -9.67
CA GLY A 24 -4.12 -23.58 -9.07
C GLY A 24 -4.05 -23.62 -7.54
N GLU A 25 -3.64 -22.52 -6.89
CA GLU A 25 -3.64 -22.40 -5.43
C GLU A 25 -4.99 -21.87 -4.91
N MET A 26 -5.30 -22.20 -3.66
CA MET A 26 -6.45 -21.66 -2.93
C MET A 26 -5.99 -20.68 -1.85
N GLU A 27 -6.71 -19.57 -1.69
CA GLU A 27 -6.48 -18.62 -0.61
C GLU A 27 -7.53 -18.70 0.50
N ARG A 28 -7.07 -18.45 1.72
CA ARG A 28 -7.89 -18.12 2.88
C ARG A 28 -7.27 -16.94 3.61
N LYS A 29 -8.08 -16.16 4.30
CA LYS A 29 -7.62 -14.99 5.07
C LYS A 29 -8.14 -15.08 6.49
N VAL A 30 -7.25 -14.91 7.46
CA VAL A 30 -7.65 -14.53 8.81
C VAL A 30 -7.82 -13.02 8.84
N PHE A 31 -8.89 -12.51 9.45
CA PHE A 31 -9.12 -11.08 9.56
C PHE A 31 -9.75 -10.68 10.88
N THR A 32 -9.64 -9.40 11.23
CA THR A 32 -10.28 -8.77 12.38
C THR A 32 -10.70 -7.34 12.03
N HIS A 33 -11.61 -6.76 12.82
CA HIS A 33 -12.07 -5.38 12.64
C HIS A 33 -11.20 -4.40 13.44
N LEU A 34 -10.82 -3.31 12.80
CA LEU A 34 -10.13 -2.16 13.37
C LEU A 34 -11.17 -1.07 13.67
N VAL A 35 -11.79 -1.16 14.85
CA VAL A 35 -12.86 -0.22 15.26
C VAL A 35 -12.54 0.44 16.59
N GLY A 36 -13.02 1.67 16.74
CA GLY A 36 -12.90 2.43 17.98
C GLY A 36 -11.52 3.04 18.23
N PRO A 37 -11.29 3.61 19.43
CA PRO A 37 -10.16 4.50 19.70
C PRO A 37 -8.79 3.80 19.69
N ARG A 38 -8.75 2.47 19.85
CA ARG A 38 -7.51 1.67 19.83
C ARG A 38 -7.16 1.11 18.46
N ALA A 39 -7.93 1.43 17.41
CA ALA A 39 -7.71 0.90 16.07
C ALA A 39 -6.31 1.22 15.51
N THR A 40 -5.76 2.40 15.82
CA THR A 40 -4.39 2.78 15.40
C THR A 40 -3.33 1.90 16.05
N GLU A 41 -3.35 1.74 17.37
CA GLU A 41 -2.44 0.86 18.11
C GLU A 41 -2.55 -0.60 17.64
N MET A 42 -3.78 -1.07 17.42
CA MET A 42 -4.05 -2.41 16.91
C MET A 42 -3.48 -2.61 15.50
N ASN A 43 -3.64 -1.63 14.61
CA ASN A 43 -3.11 -1.68 13.25
C ASN A 43 -1.58 -1.76 13.24
N ASP A 44 -0.91 -1.02 14.13
CA ASP A 44 0.54 -1.07 14.27
C ASP A 44 1.02 -2.46 14.68
N LEU A 45 0.43 -3.03 15.73
CA LEU A 45 0.76 -4.37 16.22
C LEU A 45 0.49 -5.45 15.16
N LEU A 46 -0.67 -5.39 14.51
CA LEU A 46 -1.06 -6.37 13.50
C LEU A 46 -0.18 -6.28 12.25
N THR A 47 0.19 -5.07 11.80
CA THR A 47 1.08 -4.88 10.65
C THR A 47 2.46 -5.46 10.91
N GLN A 48 3.00 -5.30 12.12
CA GLN A 48 4.24 -5.96 12.53
C GLN A 48 4.12 -7.49 12.54
N GLY A 49 2.94 -8.02 12.88
CA GLY A 49 2.57 -9.45 12.79
C GLY A 49 2.21 -9.93 11.37
N GLY A 50 2.42 -9.09 10.35
CA GLY A 50 2.25 -9.42 8.94
C GLY A 50 0.83 -9.27 8.42
N PHE A 51 -0.08 -8.63 9.15
CA PHE A 51 -1.38 -8.26 8.61
C PHE A 51 -1.25 -7.07 7.66
N ARG A 52 -2.22 -6.92 6.77
CA ARG A 52 -2.45 -5.72 5.97
C ARG A 52 -3.85 -5.19 6.22
N ARG A 53 -4.04 -3.89 6.02
CA ARG A 53 -5.34 -3.25 6.16
C ARG A 53 -6.06 -3.13 4.82
N SER A 54 -7.39 -3.19 4.87
CA SER A 54 -8.31 -2.72 3.82
C SER A 54 -9.53 -2.17 4.52
N GLN A 55 -9.95 -0.92 4.25
CA GLN A 55 -11.05 -0.28 4.98
C GLN A 55 -10.85 -0.40 6.51
N ASN A 56 -11.87 -0.85 7.24
CA ASN A 56 -11.86 -1.08 8.67
C ASN A 56 -11.45 -2.52 9.07
N ILE A 57 -10.86 -3.32 8.17
CA ILE A 57 -10.38 -4.67 8.48
C ILE A 57 -8.86 -4.79 8.34
N ALA A 58 -8.25 -5.57 9.24
CA ALA A 58 -6.90 -6.08 9.11
C ALA A 58 -6.96 -7.56 8.75
N TYR A 59 -6.19 -8.00 7.75
CA TYR A 59 -6.18 -9.38 7.27
C TYR A 59 -4.76 -9.92 7.01
N ARG A 60 -4.60 -11.23 7.17
CA ARG A 60 -3.39 -11.98 6.80
C ARG A 60 -3.76 -13.26 6.04
N PRO A 61 -2.99 -13.64 4.99
CA PRO A 61 -3.11 -14.96 4.39
C PRO A 61 -2.99 -16.07 5.44
N ALA A 62 -3.86 -17.05 5.33
CA ALA A 62 -3.94 -18.23 6.19
C ALA A 62 -4.25 -19.47 5.34
N CYS A 63 -3.60 -19.57 4.17
CA CYS A 63 -3.76 -20.68 3.24
C CYS A 63 -3.30 -22.00 3.89
N GLU A 64 -3.94 -23.11 3.53
CA GLU A 64 -3.67 -24.42 4.15
C GLU A 64 -2.36 -25.04 3.65
N SER A 65 -2.10 -24.94 2.34
CA SER A 65 -0.97 -25.57 1.65
C SER A 65 0.13 -24.60 1.18
N CYS A 66 -0.07 -23.29 1.32
CA CYS A 66 0.78 -22.28 0.70
C CYS A 66 1.26 -21.22 1.70
N ARG A 67 2.54 -20.83 1.62
CA ARG A 67 3.17 -19.77 2.42
C ARG A 67 3.88 -18.70 1.57
N ALA A 68 3.53 -18.58 0.29
CA ALA A 68 4.22 -17.70 -0.66
C ALA A 68 4.04 -16.19 -0.37
N CYS A 69 2.98 -15.79 0.34
CA CYS A 69 2.71 -14.39 0.67
C CYS A 69 3.54 -13.96 1.90
N VAL A 70 4.57 -13.14 1.68
CA VAL A 70 5.49 -12.65 2.71
C VAL A 70 5.32 -11.14 2.86
N SER A 71 5.09 -10.66 4.09
CA SER A 71 5.05 -9.22 4.36
C SER A 71 6.47 -8.63 4.24
N VAL A 72 6.61 -7.50 3.54
CA VAL A 72 7.91 -6.87 3.30
C VAL A 72 7.92 -5.40 3.70
N ARG A 73 9.05 -4.94 4.24
CA ARG A 73 9.29 -3.54 4.58
C ARG A 73 10.69 -3.10 4.15
N VAL A 74 10.81 -1.88 3.63
CA VAL A 74 12.09 -1.27 3.26
C VAL A 74 12.75 -0.65 4.48
N LEU A 75 14.06 -0.85 4.64
CA LEU A 75 14.87 -0.19 5.68
C LEU A 75 15.26 1.21 5.18
N VAL A 76 14.52 2.23 5.64
CA VAL A 76 14.56 3.60 5.10
C VAL A 76 15.91 4.27 5.30
N ASN A 77 16.53 4.06 6.46
CA ASN A 77 17.80 4.72 6.82
C ASN A 77 18.98 4.21 6.00
N GLU A 78 18.90 2.97 5.52
CA GLU A 78 19.93 2.31 4.71
C GLU A 78 19.62 2.33 3.20
N PHE A 79 18.48 2.90 2.80
CA PHE A 79 18.05 2.88 1.41
C PHE A 79 18.95 3.75 0.53
N GLU A 80 19.49 3.15 -0.53
CA GLU A 80 20.35 3.83 -1.50
C GLU A 80 19.71 3.90 -2.90
N MET A 81 19.79 5.09 -3.50
CA MET A 81 19.25 5.33 -4.84
C MET A 81 20.12 4.68 -5.92
N SER A 82 19.61 3.60 -6.52
CA SER A 82 20.19 3.00 -7.72
C SER A 82 20.18 3.97 -8.93
N ARG A 83 21.01 3.69 -9.95
CA ARG A 83 21.00 4.47 -11.21
C ARG A 83 19.61 4.52 -11.86
N SER A 84 18.85 3.43 -11.81
CA SER A 84 17.48 3.39 -12.33
C SER A 84 16.52 4.27 -11.53
N PHE A 85 16.62 4.28 -10.20
CA PHE A 85 15.77 5.12 -9.35
C PHE A 85 16.07 6.61 -9.55
N LYS A 86 17.36 6.98 -9.66
CA LYS A 86 17.76 8.36 -10.00
C LYS A 86 17.19 8.82 -11.34
N ARG A 87 17.15 7.92 -12.33
CA ARG A 87 16.56 8.22 -13.64
C ARG A 87 15.04 8.42 -13.55
N ILE A 88 14.33 7.59 -12.79
CA ILE A 88 12.89 7.72 -12.55
C ILE A 88 12.58 9.04 -11.83
N GLU A 89 13.37 9.41 -10.82
CA GLU A 89 13.23 10.69 -10.13
C GLU A 89 13.47 11.87 -11.09
N ALA A 90 14.49 11.79 -11.94
CA ALA A 90 14.77 12.81 -12.95
C ALA A 90 13.62 12.97 -13.97
N THR A 91 13.01 11.87 -14.41
CA THR A 91 11.87 11.89 -15.34
C THR A 91 10.62 12.54 -14.74
N ASN A 92 10.46 12.51 -13.41
CA ASN A 92 9.27 12.99 -12.71
C ASN A 92 9.52 14.27 -11.90
N ARG A 93 10.55 15.06 -12.25
CA ARG A 93 10.84 16.35 -11.58
C ARG A 93 9.72 17.37 -11.71
N ASP A 94 8.89 17.20 -12.74
CA ASP A 94 7.68 17.96 -13.00
C ASP A 94 6.49 17.48 -12.17
N VAL A 95 6.64 16.53 -11.26
CA VAL A 95 5.54 16.03 -10.41
C VAL A 95 5.58 16.70 -9.03
N VAL A 96 4.43 17.16 -8.56
CA VAL A 96 4.21 17.72 -7.22
C VAL A 96 3.39 16.74 -6.40
N SER A 97 3.93 16.32 -5.26
CA SER A 97 3.26 15.40 -4.33
C SER A 97 2.72 16.15 -3.10
N THR A 98 1.42 16.06 -2.82
CA THR A 98 0.75 16.78 -1.72
C THR A 98 -0.02 15.81 -0.82
N VAL A 99 0.07 16.01 0.49
CA VAL A 99 -0.61 15.17 1.49
C VAL A 99 -1.92 15.83 1.90
N PHE A 100 -3.00 15.07 1.83
CA PHE A 100 -4.34 15.46 2.24
C PHE A 100 -4.87 14.56 3.35
N PRO A 101 -5.86 15.03 4.12
CA PRO A 101 -6.73 14.15 4.90
C PRO A 101 -7.33 13.04 4.02
N ALA A 102 -7.78 11.95 4.64
CA ALA A 102 -8.42 10.85 3.93
C ALA A 102 -9.84 11.26 3.47
N GLN A 103 -9.90 12.05 2.40
CA GLN A 103 -11.11 12.56 1.79
C GLN A 103 -11.13 12.16 0.31
N PRO A 104 -12.19 11.49 -0.16
CA PRO A 104 -12.34 11.05 -1.53
C PRO A 104 -12.72 12.24 -2.40
N SER A 105 -12.29 12.21 -3.66
CA SER A 105 -12.74 13.15 -4.68
C SER A 105 -13.18 12.42 -5.94
N THR A 106 -14.02 13.09 -6.75
CA THR A 106 -14.46 12.56 -8.04
C THR A 106 -13.27 12.34 -8.98
N GLU A 107 -12.29 13.26 -9.00
CA GLU A 107 -11.10 13.13 -9.84
C GLU A 107 -10.24 11.91 -9.45
N GLN A 108 -10.06 11.68 -8.15
CA GLN A 108 -9.38 10.46 -7.68
C GLN A 108 -10.15 9.21 -8.09
N PHE A 109 -11.48 9.20 -7.98
CA PHE A 109 -12.30 8.05 -8.39
C PHE A 109 -12.20 7.80 -9.91
N SER A 110 -12.20 8.84 -10.74
CA SER A 110 -12.01 8.71 -12.19
C SER A 110 -10.66 8.07 -12.52
N LEU A 111 -9.58 8.52 -11.88
CA LEU A 111 -8.25 7.93 -12.05
C LEU A 111 -8.21 6.47 -11.55
N PHE A 112 -8.85 6.18 -10.42
CA PHE A 112 -8.96 4.84 -9.86
C PHE A 112 -9.68 3.87 -10.81
N ARG A 113 -10.83 4.27 -11.37
CA ARG A 113 -11.57 3.52 -12.39
C ARG A 113 -10.70 3.22 -13.60
N HIS A 114 -10.08 4.25 -14.17
CA HIS A 114 -9.21 4.11 -15.33
C HIS A 114 -8.02 3.17 -15.06
N TYR A 115 -7.41 3.24 -13.87
CA TYR A 115 -6.36 2.32 -13.46
C TYR A 115 -6.84 0.86 -13.37
N LEU A 116 -8.02 0.63 -12.77
CA LEU A 116 -8.60 -0.71 -12.64
C LEU A 116 -8.96 -1.32 -14.00
N ASP A 117 -9.56 -0.56 -14.91
CA ASP A 117 -9.95 -1.04 -16.24
C ASP A 117 -8.74 -1.50 -17.07
N HIS A 118 -7.58 -0.89 -16.82
CA HIS A 118 -6.34 -1.25 -17.49
C HIS A 118 -5.61 -2.43 -16.81
N ARG A 119 -5.48 -2.42 -15.47
CA ARG A 119 -4.65 -3.40 -14.73
C ARG A 119 -5.41 -4.60 -14.18
N HIS A 120 -6.73 -4.51 -14.02
CA HIS A 120 -7.55 -5.40 -13.20
C HIS A 120 -8.86 -5.83 -13.88
N GLN A 121 -8.85 -6.06 -15.20
CA GLN A 121 -10.04 -6.47 -15.98
C GLN A 121 -10.82 -7.67 -15.41
N ASN A 122 -10.17 -8.56 -14.65
CA ASN A 122 -10.78 -9.77 -14.07
C ASN A 122 -10.60 -9.88 -12.53
N GLY A 123 -10.37 -8.77 -11.82
CA GLY A 123 -10.15 -8.79 -10.36
C GLY A 123 -11.35 -8.24 -9.60
N GLY A 124 -11.67 -8.75 -8.39
CA GLY A 124 -12.85 -8.35 -7.62
C GLY A 124 -12.99 -6.86 -7.23
N MET A 125 -12.01 -6.00 -7.55
CA MET A 125 -12.12 -4.55 -7.41
C MET A 125 -12.69 -3.86 -8.67
N SER A 126 -12.76 -4.55 -9.82
CA SER A 126 -13.25 -4.01 -11.09
C SER A 126 -14.66 -3.45 -10.99
N ASP A 127 -15.46 -3.91 -10.03
CA ASP A 127 -16.88 -3.55 -9.93
C ASP A 127 -17.17 -2.51 -8.82
N MET A 128 -16.15 -1.96 -8.16
CA MET A 128 -16.36 -1.01 -7.05
C MET A 128 -17.11 0.28 -7.48
N SER A 129 -18.23 0.59 -6.84
CA SER A 129 -18.91 1.86 -7.05
C SER A 129 -18.10 3.06 -6.54
N ALA A 130 -18.53 4.28 -6.87
CA ALA A 130 -17.98 5.49 -6.28
C ALA A 130 -18.17 5.51 -4.74
N LEU A 131 -19.24 4.89 -4.25
CA LEU A 131 -19.50 4.74 -2.82
C LEU A 131 -18.50 3.77 -2.18
N ASP A 132 -18.19 2.64 -2.83
CA ASP A 132 -17.18 1.70 -2.33
C ASP A 132 -15.79 2.34 -2.27
N TYR A 133 -15.46 3.17 -3.26
CA TYR A 133 -14.24 3.99 -3.23
C TYR A 133 -14.25 4.98 -2.07
N ALA A 134 -15.34 5.73 -1.88
CA ALA A 134 -15.46 6.68 -0.77
C ALA A 134 -15.28 5.99 0.59
N ILE A 135 -15.93 4.84 0.80
CA ILE A 135 -15.77 4.02 2.01
C ILE A 135 -14.32 3.55 2.19
N MET A 136 -13.65 3.12 1.11
CA MET A 136 -12.23 2.73 1.16
C MET A 136 -11.32 3.87 1.66
N VAL A 137 -11.63 5.12 1.27
CA VAL A 137 -10.86 6.30 1.66
C VAL A 137 -11.23 6.79 3.05
N GLU A 138 -12.52 6.96 3.35
CA GLU A 138 -13.01 7.64 4.56
C GLU A 138 -13.20 6.72 5.77
N ASP A 139 -13.63 5.47 5.57
CA ASP A 139 -13.98 4.57 6.67
C ASP A 139 -12.72 3.92 7.28
N SER A 140 -11.93 4.77 7.94
CA SER A 140 -10.70 4.40 8.59
C SER A 140 -10.63 4.97 10.00
N HIS A 141 -10.50 4.08 10.98
CA HIS A 141 -10.23 4.42 12.37
C HIS A 141 -8.71 4.52 12.65
N VAL A 142 -7.88 4.51 11.60
CA VAL A 142 -6.42 4.66 11.69
C VAL A 142 -5.98 5.95 11.03
N GLN A 143 -4.74 6.38 11.29
CA GLN A 143 -4.18 7.62 10.73
C GLN A 143 -3.86 7.50 9.24
N THR A 144 -4.91 7.49 8.41
CA THR A 144 -4.81 7.43 6.95
C THR A 144 -4.59 8.83 6.38
N ARG A 145 -3.75 8.90 5.34
CA ARG A 145 -3.55 10.07 4.50
C ARG A 145 -3.68 9.69 3.03
N VAL A 146 -4.14 10.65 2.24
CA VAL A 146 -4.13 10.56 0.77
C VAL A 146 -2.98 11.41 0.27
N ILE A 147 -2.13 10.84 -0.58
CA ILE A 147 -1.06 11.58 -1.26
C ILE A 147 -1.43 11.67 -2.72
N GLU A 148 -1.67 12.89 -3.19
CA GLU A 148 -1.92 13.19 -4.60
C GLU A 148 -0.62 13.58 -5.30
N TYR A 149 -0.41 13.06 -6.50
CA TYR A 149 0.72 13.39 -7.37
C TYR A 149 0.17 14.06 -8.62
N ARG A 150 0.53 15.33 -8.80
CA ARG A 150 0.03 16.18 -9.89
C ARG A 150 1.17 16.67 -10.77
N LEU A 151 0.90 16.83 -12.07
CA LEU A 151 1.85 17.54 -12.95
C LEU A 151 1.95 18.99 -12.51
N ARG A 152 3.17 19.54 -12.55
CA ARG A 152 3.44 20.90 -12.13
C ARG A 152 2.84 21.89 -13.12
N THR A 153 2.09 22.84 -12.60
CA THR A 153 1.58 24.01 -13.32
C THR A 153 2.18 25.30 -12.76
N PRO A 154 2.25 26.39 -13.55
CA PRO A 154 2.64 27.69 -13.03
C PRO A 154 1.76 28.10 -11.83
N GLY A 155 2.40 28.48 -10.71
CA GLY A 155 1.72 28.81 -9.45
C GLY A 155 1.74 27.69 -8.40
N ASP A 156 2.12 26.46 -8.75
CA ASP A 156 2.32 25.39 -7.77
C ASP A 156 3.47 25.73 -6.81
N GLY A 157 3.21 25.59 -5.50
CA GLY A 157 4.11 26.02 -4.42
C GLY A 157 3.82 27.44 -3.90
N ILE A 158 2.96 28.20 -4.58
CA ILE A 158 2.41 29.48 -4.10
C ILE A 158 0.96 29.28 -3.64
N THR A 159 0.15 28.51 -4.38
CA THR A 159 -1.22 28.18 -4.00
C THR A 159 -1.25 27.00 -3.01
N ALA A 160 -2.17 27.04 -2.06
CA ALA A 160 -2.36 25.96 -1.07
C ALA A 160 -2.86 24.64 -1.69
N GLN A 161 -3.44 24.71 -2.89
CA GLN A 161 -3.99 23.58 -3.64
C GLN A 161 -3.28 23.52 -5.01
N PRO A 162 -2.52 22.46 -5.31
CA PRO A 162 -1.93 22.27 -6.63
C PRO A 162 -3.03 22.00 -7.67
N ARG A 163 -2.89 22.57 -8.88
CA ARG A 163 -3.97 22.56 -9.89
C ARG A 163 -3.71 21.67 -11.10
N GLY A 164 -2.47 21.20 -11.31
CA GLY A 164 -2.18 20.39 -12.49
C GLY A 164 -2.80 19.00 -12.43
N GLU A 165 -2.79 18.32 -13.57
CA GLU A 165 -3.44 17.01 -13.76
C GLU A 165 -3.05 16.00 -12.67
N LEU A 166 -4.05 15.35 -12.04
CA LEU A 166 -3.84 14.25 -11.11
C LEU A 166 -3.43 12.98 -11.85
N ILE A 167 -2.18 12.54 -11.64
CA ILE A 167 -1.61 11.40 -12.36
C ILE A 167 -1.38 10.17 -11.48
N ALA A 168 -1.32 10.33 -10.16
CA ALA A 168 -1.23 9.20 -9.23
C ALA A 168 -1.76 9.55 -7.84
N VAL A 169 -2.17 8.53 -7.10
CA VAL A 169 -2.67 8.64 -5.73
C VAL A 169 -2.16 7.46 -4.90
N ALA A 170 -1.77 7.73 -3.66
CA ALA A 170 -1.48 6.72 -2.65
C ALA A 170 -2.32 6.93 -1.39
N LEU A 171 -2.91 5.84 -0.90
CA LEU A 171 -3.56 5.73 0.40
C LEU A 171 -2.55 5.09 1.35
N SER A 172 -2.17 5.84 2.39
CA SER A 172 -1.07 5.45 3.27
C SER A 172 -1.41 5.68 4.72
N ASP A 173 -1.08 4.68 5.55
CA ASP A 173 -1.21 4.77 7.00
C ASP A 173 0.09 5.29 7.60
N LEU A 174 -0.03 6.23 8.52
CA LEU A 174 1.05 6.59 9.43
C LEU A 174 1.05 5.61 10.61
N MET A 175 2.14 4.86 10.74
CA MET A 175 2.39 3.94 11.85
C MET A 175 3.45 4.52 12.79
N SER A 176 3.56 3.95 14.00
CA SER A 176 4.61 4.31 14.96
C SER A 176 6.04 4.10 14.45
N ASP A 177 6.28 3.14 13.55
CA ASP A 177 7.60 2.81 13.04
C ASP A 177 7.73 2.92 11.51
N GLY A 178 6.74 3.48 10.81
CA GLY A 178 6.79 3.50 9.35
C GLY A 178 5.59 4.13 8.65
N LEU A 179 5.66 4.12 7.33
CA LEU A 179 4.52 4.36 6.46
C LEU A 179 4.06 3.05 5.84
N SER A 180 2.78 2.74 5.92
CA SER A 180 2.21 1.57 5.25
C SER A 180 1.45 1.98 4.00
N MET A 181 1.92 1.53 2.84
CA MET A 181 1.23 1.76 1.57
C MET A 181 0.05 0.79 1.47
N VAL A 182 -1.14 1.27 1.81
CA VAL A 182 -2.38 0.49 1.83
C VAL A 182 -2.81 0.18 0.40
N TYR A 183 -2.93 1.24 -0.41
CA TYR A 183 -3.33 1.15 -1.80
C TYR A 183 -2.72 2.28 -2.63
N SER A 184 -2.52 2.05 -3.92
CA SER A 184 -2.02 3.07 -4.83
C SER A 184 -2.52 2.83 -6.25
N PHE A 185 -2.88 3.89 -6.95
CA PHE A 185 -3.33 3.86 -8.34
C PHE A 185 -2.76 5.06 -9.10
N TYR A 186 -2.67 4.95 -10.42
CA TYR A 186 -2.01 5.95 -11.26
C TYR A 186 -2.49 5.86 -12.71
N ASN A 187 -2.18 6.88 -13.50
CA ASN A 187 -2.50 6.91 -14.92
C ASN A 187 -1.66 5.83 -15.65
N PRO A 188 -2.29 4.75 -16.16
CA PRO A 188 -1.59 3.66 -16.83
C PRO A 188 -1.01 4.08 -18.18
N GLU A 189 -1.50 5.14 -18.83
CA GLU A 189 -0.99 5.63 -20.11
C GLU A 189 0.41 6.27 -19.97
N MET A 190 0.82 6.61 -18.74
CA MET A 190 2.12 7.21 -18.44
C MET A 190 3.20 6.16 -18.09
N GLU A 191 3.22 5.01 -18.77
CA GLU A 191 4.11 3.89 -18.44
C GLU A 191 5.60 4.28 -18.34
N LYS A 192 6.07 5.15 -19.26
CA LYS A 192 7.46 5.62 -19.31
C LYS A 192 7.90 6.36 -18.04
N ARG A 193 6.96 6.90 -17.27
CA ARG A 193 7.23 7.60 -16.01
C ARG A 193 7.46 6.66 -14.83
N SER A 194 7.07 5.39 -14.93
CA SER A 194 7.16 4.42 -13.83
C SER A 194 6.51 4.93 -12.54
N LEU A 195 5.30 5.48 -12.63
CA LEU A 195 4.60 6.17 -11.52
C LEU A 195 4.49 5.32 -10.25
N GLY A 196 4.25 4.01 -10.37
CA GLY A 196 4.24 3.11 -9.21
C GLY A 196 5.59 3.06 -8.45
N THR A 197 6.72 3.07 -9.17
CA THR A 197 8.05 3.14 -8.55
C THR A 197 8.32 4.51 -7.96
N MET A 198 7.94 5.58 -8.68
CA MET A 198 8.04 6.95 -8.19
C MET A 198 7.32 7.13 -6.85
N MET A 199 6.09 6.62 -6.71
CA MET A 199 5.35 6.70 -5.45
C MET A 199 6.07 5.97 -4.30
N VAL A 200 6.65 4.80 -4.53
CA VAL A 200 7.40 4.10 -3.47
C VAL A 200 8.64 4.90 -3.05
N LEU A 201 9.39 5.46 -4.01
CA LEU A 201 10.55 6.31 -3.71
C LEU A 201 10.15 7.56 -2.92
N ASP A 202 9.00 8.15 -3.25
CA ASP A 202 8.42 9.27 -2.52
C ASP A 202 8.11 8.91 -1.06
N HIS A 203 7.54 7.72 -0.82
CA HIS A 203 7.24 7.23 0.53
C HIS A 203 8.51 6.98 1.35
N ILE A 204 9.56 6.42 0.74
CA ILE A 204 10.85 6.23 1.41
C ILE A 204 11.43 7.58 1.83
N ARG A 205 11.40 8.57 0.94
CA ARG A 205 11.86 9.94 1.23
C ARG A 205 11.04 10.59 2.36
N ARG A 206 9.72 10.41 2.37
CA ARG A 206 8.82 10.91 3.42
C ARG A 206 9.09 10.24 4.77
N ALA A 207 9.17 8.92 4.80
CA ALA A 207 9.50 8.16 6.01
C ALA A 207 10.84 8.65 6.58
N LYS A 208 11.85 8.84 5.72
CA LYS A 208 13.16 9.37 6.13
C LYS A 208 13.06 10.77 6.74
N ALA A 209 12.28 11.67 6.11
CA ALA A 209 12.06 13.01 6.62
C ALA A 209 11.29 13.04 7.96
N LEU A 210 10.46 12.03 8.22
CA LEU A 210 9.73 11.84 9.47
C LEU A 210 10.55 11.09 10.54
N GLY A 211 11.76 10.62 10.22
CA GLY A 211 12.58 9.79 11.11
C GLY A 211 12.03 8.38 11.31
N LEU A 212 11.15 7.91 10.42
CA LEU A 212 10.55 6.58 10.51
C LEU A 212 11.45 5.53 9.82
N PRO A 213 11.74 4.40 10.48
CA PRO A 213 12.69 3.41 9.97
C PRO A 213 12.16 2.58 8.81
N HIS A 214 10.83 2.48 8.62
CA HIS A 214 10.25 1.52 7.68
C HIS A 214 9.27 2.14 6.66
N VAL A 215 9.23 1.55 5.47
CA VAL A 215 8.09 1.65 4.55
C VAL A 215 7.56 0.24 4.28
N TYR A 216 6.33 -0.03 4.68
CA TYR A 216 5.65 -1.30 4.45
C TYR A 216 5.02 -1.33 3.06
N LEU A 217 5.48 -2.27 2.22
CA LEU A 217 4.97 -2.45 0.84
C LEU A 217 3.92 -3.57 0.75
N GLY A 218 3.56 -4.17 1.89
CA GLY A 218 2.60 -5.27 1.94
C GLY A 218 3.20 -6.61 1.55
N TYR A 219 2.39 -7.47 0.91
CA TYR A 219 2.84 -8.81 0.54
C TYR A 219 3.67 -8.79 -0.74
N TRP A 220 4.90 -9.29 -0.66
CA TRP A 220 5.56 -9.92 -1.79
C TRP A 220 5.04 -11.36 -1.91
N VAL A 221 4.84 -11.84 -3.14
CA VAL A 221 4.36 -13.20 -3.37
C VAL A 221 5.34 -13.88 -4.30
N GLN A 222 6.05 -14.88 -3.79
CA GLN A 222 6.99 -15.68 -4.57
C GLN A 222 6.27 -16.31 -5.76
N GLY A 223 6.86 -16.24 -6.96
CA GLY A 223 6.24 -16.71 -8.21
C GLY A 223 5.22 -15.76 -8.85
N SER A 224 4.83 -14.66 -8.20
CA SER A 224 3.90 -13.69 -8.78
C SER A 224 4.61 -12.57 -9.56
N LYS A 225 4.47 -12.57 -10.89
CA LYS A 225 4.97 -11.49 -11.76
C LYS A 225 4.46 -10.10 -11.33
N LYS A 226 3.22 -10.01 -10.85
CA LYS A 226 2.59 -8.75 -10.41
C LYS A 226 3.25 -8.18 -9.15
N MET A 227 3.82 -9.03 -8.29
CA MET A 227 4.39 -8.62 -6.99
C MET A 227 5.92 -8.62 -6.98
N GLY A 228 6.59 -9.16 -8.01
CA GLY A 228 8.05 -9.26 -8.08
C GLY A 228 8.79 -7.92 -7.94
N TYR A 229 8.17 -6.80 -8.37
CA TYR A 229 8.81 -5.49 -8.35
C TYR A 229 9.23 -5.01 -6.95
N LYS A 230 8.56 -5.46 -5.87
CA LYS A 230 8.81 -4.98 -4.50
C LYS A 230 10.22 -5.30 -4.02
N THR A 231 10.79 -6.40 -4.50
CA THR A 231 12.16 -6.83 -4.16
C THR A 231 13.25 -5.90 -4.70
N ARG A 232 12.91 -4.93 -5.55
CA ARG A 232 13.88 -3.96 -6.08
C ARG A 232 14.22 -2.85 -5.07
N PHE A 233 13.42 -2.67 -4.02
CA PHE A 233 13.63 -1.62 -3.02
C PHE A 233 14.47 -2.14 -1.86
N GLN A 234 15.78 -2.23 -2.06
CA GLN A 234 16.73 -2.76 -1.09
C GLN A 234 17.45 -1.64 -0.30
N PRO A 235 17.87 -1.91 0.95
CA PRO A 235 17.66 -3.16 1.69
C PRO A 235 16.22 -3.28 2.23
N GLN A 236 15.69 -4.50 2.25
CA GLN A 236 14.36 -4.81 2.79
C GLN A 236 14.43 -5.95 3.81
N GLU A 237 13.43 -6.02 4.67
CA GLU A 237 13.18 -7.16 5.54
C GLU A 237 11.91 -7.90 5.12
N HIS A 238 11.93 -9.21 5.30
CA HIS A 238 10.84 -10.14 5.09
C HIS A 238 10.38 -10.69 6.43
N LEU A 239 9.07 -10.78 6.63
CA LEU A 239 8.52 -11.40 7.83
C LEU A 239 8.57 -12.94 7.70
N MET A 240 9.50 -13.55 8.43
CA MET A 240 9.71 -15.00 8.50
C MET A 240 9.10 -15.58 9.78
N SER A 241 9.18 -16.91 9.96
CA SER A 241 8.67 -17.59 11.16
C SER A 241 9.27 -17.10 12.48
N GLN A 242 10.55 -16.69 12.45
CA GLN A 242 11.30 -16.16 13.59
C GLN A 242 11.19 -14.64 13.73
N GLY A 243 10.39 -13.97 12.89
CA GLY A 243 10.27 -12.52 12.85
C GLY A 243 10.86 -11.91 11.58
N TRP A 244 11.05 -10.58 11.62
CA TRP A 244 11.62 -9.82 10.51
C TRP A 244 13.09 -10.19 10.30
N ALA A 245 13.45 -10.53 9.07
CA ALA A 245 14.82 -10.88 8.67
C ALA A 245 15.20 -10.15 7.38
N ARG A 246 16.46 -9.70 7.29
CA ARG A 246 16.98 -9.03 6.09
C ARG A 246 16.89 -9.97 4.89
N PHE A 247 16.30 -9.47 3.81
CA PHE A 247 16.22 -10.21 2.56
C PHE A 247 17.58 -10.17 1.85
N THR A 248 18.04 -11.34 1.41
CA THR A 248 19.24 -11.49 0.58
C THR A 248 18.81 -12.11 -0.75
N VAL A 249 19.30 -11.56 -1.86
CA VAL A 249 18.92 -12.00 -3.22
C VAL A 249 19.43 -13.42 -3.51
N ASP A 250 20.43 -13.89 -2.76
CA ASP A 250 21.13 -15.17 -2.98
C ASP A 250 20.42 -16.40 -2.39
N ALA A 251 19.20 -16.26 -1.87
CA ALA A 251 18.47 -17.38 -1.24
C ALA A 251 17.63 -18.22 -2.22
N GLU A 252 17.52 -17.84 -3.50
CA GLU A 252 16.76 -18.59 -4.50
C GLU A 252 17.54 -18.67 -5.82
N GLY A 253 18.26 -19.79 -5.99
CA GLY A 253 18.86 -20.21 -7.26
C GLY A 253 17.82 -20.68 -8.28
#